data_AF-A0A8D8DR61-F1
#
_entry.id   AF-A0A8D8DR61-F1
#
_cell.length_a   1.000
_cell.length_b   1.000
_cell.length_c   1.000
_cell.angle_alpha   90.00
_cell.angle_beta   90.00
_cell.angle_gamma   90.00
#
_symmetry.space_group_name_H-M   'P 1'
#
loop_
_entity.id
_entity.type
_entity.pdbx_description
1 polymer ?
#
loop_
_entity_poly.entity_id
_entity_poly.type
_entity_poly.pdbx_seq_one_letter_code
_entity_poly.pdbx_strand_id
1 'polypeptide(L)'
;DHIYTGVKESGIYQDMLNCDQNAQLMVHSSKMYPTEDCTFFQVLARIMSGTLHAGQKVSAWCELLGHGRGRFPYAVGRAVVDLRGAIKVELNHVLAGNRVPID
;
A
#
# COMPACT_ATOMS: atom_id res chain seq x y z
N ASP A 1 1.16 -4.17 -17.52
CA ASP A 1 2.05 -3.26 -18.27
C ASP A 1 1.46 -1.86 -18.53
N HIS A 2 0.83 -1.24 -17.52
CA HIS A 2 0.13 0.06 -17.71
C HIS A 2 0.25 1.03 -16.52
N ILE A 3 0.67 0.56 -15.34
CA ILE A 3 0.61 1.34 -14.08
C ILE A 3 2.01 1.75 -13.59
N TYR A 4 3.01 0.91 -13.81
CA TYR A 4 4.37 1.17 -13.35
C TYR A 4 5.16 1.96 -14.39
N THR A 5 5.72 3.10 -13.97
CA THR A 5 6.48 4.03 -14.82
C THR A 5 7.99 3.84 -14.74
N GLY A 6 8.47 2.99 -13.81
CA GLY A 6 9.90 2.69 -13.67
C GLY A 6 10.42 1.72 -14.73
N VAL A 7 11.71 1.41 -14.65
CA VAL A 7 12.40 0.49 -15.56
C VAL A 7 11.83 -0.93 -15.40
N LYS A 8 11.34 -1.54 -16.47
CA LYS A 8 10.66 -2.86 -16.44
C LYS A 8 11.64 -4.01 -16.25
N GLU A 9 12.91 -3.81 -16.60
CA GLU A 9 13.98 -4.78 -16.41
C GLU A 9 14.51 -4.76 -14.96
N SER A 10 14.01 -3.87 -14.11
CA SER A 10 14.40 -3.82 -12.70
C SER A 10 13.89 -5.04 -11.93
N GLY A 11 14.67 -5.47 -10.92
CA GLY A 11 14.27 -6.56 -10.02
C GLY A 11 12.92 -6.30 -9.36
N ILE A 12 12.63 -5.05 -9.01
CA ILE A 12 11.35 -4.64 -8.41
C ILE A 12 10.16 -4.94 -9.34
N TYR A 13 10.31 -4.73 -10.66
CA TYR A 13 9.25 -5.05 -11.61
C TYR A 13 8.99 -6.56 -11.70
N GLN A 14 10.05 -7.37 -11.72
CA GLN A 14 9.96 -8.83 -11.68
C GLN A 14 9.32 -9.31 -10.36
N ASP A 15 9.70 -8.73 -9.23
CA ASP A 15 9.15 -9.06 -7.91
C ASP A 15 7.64 -8.77 -7.84
N MET A 16 7.20 -7.64 -8.39
CA MET A 16 5.79 -7.29 -8.52
C MET A 16 5.04 -8.20 -9.49
N LEU A 17 5.69 -8.65 -10.58
CA LEU A 17 5.08 -9.57 -11.53
C LEU A 17 4.87 -10.95 -10.91
N ASN A 18 5.84 -11.40 -10.11
CA ASN A 18 5.79 -12.67 -9.39
C ASN A 18 4.94 -12.61 -8.12
N CYS A 19 4.49 -11.42 -7.71
CA CYS A 19 3.74 -11.20 -6.47
C CYS A 19 4.48 -11.79 -5.25
N ASP A 20 5.81 -11.65 -5.22
CA ASP A 20 6.64 -12.26 -4.18
C ASP A 20 6.42 -11.54 -2.84
N GLN A 21 6.11 -12.31 -1.81
CA GLN A 21 5.83 -11.87 -0.44
C GLN A 21 7.10 -11.50 0.34
N ASN A 22 8.26 -12.03 -0.07
CA ASN A 22 9.56 -11.79 0.58
C ASN A 22 10.36 -10.67 -0.10
N ALA A 23 9.90 -10.18 -1.24
CA ALA A 23 10.55 -9.11 -1.97
C ALA A 23 10.32 -7.74 -1.33
N GLN A 24 10.90 -6.70 -1.95
CA GLN A 24 10.71 -5.33 -1.51
C GLN A 24 9.23 -4.93 -1.54
N LEU A 25 8.77 -4.29 -0.46
CA LEU A 25 7.38 -3.84 -0.32
C LEU A 25 7.06 -2.76 -1.37
N MET A 26 6.15 -3.07 -2.29
CA MET A 26 5.53 -2.12 -3.20
C MET A 26 4.03 -2.13 -3.04
N VAL A 27 3.46 -0.95 -2.87
CA VAL A 27 2.04 -0.75 -2.62
C VAL A 27 1.52 0.33 -3.57
N HIS A 28 0.35 0.07 -4.16
CA HIS A 28 -0.34 1.03 -5.00
C HIS A 28 -1.69 1.41 -4.38
N SER A 29 -1.82 2.69 -4.02
CA SER A 29 -3.07 3.28 -3.52
C SER A 29 -3.84 3.93 -4.65
N SER A 30 -5.15 3.70 -4.72
CA SER A 30 -6.01 4.27 -5.78
C SER A 30 -7.21 5.07 -5.28
N LYS A 31 -7.65 4.83 -4.04
CA LYS A 31 -8.81 5.50 -3.45
C LYS A 31 -8.57 5.81 -1.99
N MET A 32 -9.19 6.87 -1.52
CA MET A 32 -9.21 7.27 -0.11
C MET A 32 -10.67 7.34 0.35
N TYR A 33 -10.96 6.72 1.48
CA TYR A 33 -12.29 6.70 2.09
C TYR A 33 -12.26 7.55 3.36
N PRO A 34 -13.11 8.58 3.50
CA PRO A 34 -13.24 9.29 4.77
C PRO A 34 -13.76 8.33 5.84
N THR A 35 -13.27 8.48 7.07
CA THR A 35 -13.92 7.85 8.21
C THR A 35 -15.27 8.47 8.51
N GLU A 36 -16.11 7.77 9.28
CA GLU A 36 -17.43 8.26 9.70
C GLU A 36 -17.34 9.62 10.44
N ASP A 37 -16.26 9.81 11.21
CA ASP A 37 -15.99 11.05 11.93
C ASP A 37 -15.33 12.14 11.06
N CYS A 38 -15.05 11.86 9.77
CA CYS A 38 -14.36 12.76 8.82
C CYS A 38 -13.00 13.32 9.31
N THR A 39 -12.38 12.69 10.31
CA THR A 39 -11.12 13.15 10.92
C THR A 39 -9.89 12.76 10.11
N PHE A 40 -9.94 11.62 9.44
CA PHE A 40 -8.86 11.10 8.61
C PHE A 40 -9.42 10.25 7.47
N PHE A 41 -8.53 9.90 6.54
CA PHE A 41 -8.87 9.10 5.38
C PHE A 41 -8.16 7.75 5.46
N GLN A 42 -8.91 6.68 5.25
CA GLN A 42 -8.35 5.35 5.03
C GLN A 42 -7.96 5.23 3.55
N VAL A 43 -6.72 4.84 3.30
CA VAL A 43 -6.18 4.67 1.95
C VAL A 43 -6.40 3.23 1.51
N LEU A 44 -7.19 3.01 0.46
CA LEU A 44 -7.32 1.70 -0.16
C LEU A 44 -6.07 1.39 -0.98
N ALA A 45 -5.29 0.45 -0.47
CA ALA A 45 -4.00 0.09 -1.01
C ALA A 45 -3.98 -1.37 -1.47
N ARG A 46 -3.32 -1.63 -2.60
CA ARG A 46 -3.02 -2.99 -3.08
C ARG A 46 -1.54 -3.26 -2.92
N ILE A 47 -1.22 -4.37 -2.24
CA ILE A 47 0.17 -4.83 -2.12
C ILE A 47 0.54 -5.54 -3.42
N MET A 48 1.53 -5.01 -4.14
CA MET A 48 2.02 -5.57 -5.40
C MET A 48 3.14 -6.59 -5.16
N SER A 49 4.01 -6.31 -4.19
CA SER A 49 5.09 -7.19 -3.74
C SER A 49 5.41 -6.90 -2.27
N GLY A 50 6.03 -7.86 -1.60
CA GLY A 50 6.40 -7.83 -0.20
C GLY A 50 5.23 -8.10 0.75
N THR A 51 5.51 -7.90 2.04
CA THR A 51 4.53 -8.03 3.12
C THR A 51 4.44 -6.71 3.87
N LEU A 52 3.21 -6.23 4.05
CA LEU A 52 2.93 -5.01 4.81
C LEU A 52 2.69 -5.39 6.27
N HIS A 53 3.40 -4.77 7.20
CA HIS A 53 3.17 -4.95 8.64
C HIS A 53 2.51 -3.72 9.27
N ALA A 54 1.60 -3.95 10.22
CA ALA A 54 1.04 -2.87 11.04
C ALA A 54 2.16 -2.20 11.86
N GLY A 55 2.16 -0.86 11.95
CA GLY A 55 3.21 -0.08 12.59
C GLY A 55 4.49 0.11 11.75
N GLN A 56 4.58 -0.45 10.55
CA GLN A 56 5.77 -0.32 9.70
C GLN A 56 5.92 1.12 9.19
N LYS A 57 7.14 1.65 9.28
CA LYS A 57 7.48 2.93 8.63
C LYS A 57 7.71 2.69 7.15
N VAL A 58 6.81 3.21 6.33
CA VAL A 58 6.88 3.17 4.87
C VAL A 58 7.21 4.56 4.34
N SER A 59 7.49 4.63 3.05
CA SER A 59 7.70 5.89 2.38
C SER A 59 6.71 6.03 1.25
N ALA A 60 5.78 6.97 1.40
CA ALA A 60 4.80 7.28 0.38
C ALA A 60 5.45 8.10 -0.74
N TRP A 61 5.25 7.66 -1.97
CA TRP A 61 5.66 8.37 -3.17
C TRP A 61 4.45 9.07 -3.77
N CYS A 62 4.56 10.39 -3.97
CA CYS A 62 3.53 11.17 -4.64
C CYS A 62 4.04 11.64 -6.01
N GLU A 63 3.32 11.30 -7.07
CA GLU A 63 3.64 11.64 -8.45
C GLU A 63 3.60 13.15 -8.76
N LEU A 64 2.85 13.93 -7.96
CA LEU A 64 2.73 15.38 -8.14
C LEU A 64 3.99 16.15 -7.70
N LEU A 65 4.88 15.50 -6.95
CA LEU A 65 6.07 16.12 -6.37
C LEU A 65 7.31 15.55 -7.04
N GLY A 66 7.51 15.97 -8.29
CA GLY A 66 8.67 15.61 -9.10
C GLY A 66 10.01 15.84 -8.39
N HIS A 67 10.97 14.98 -8.72
CA HIS A 67 12.39 15.03 -8.35
C HIS A 67 12.70 15.31 -6.85
N GLY A 68 12.85 14.23 -6.09
CA GLY A 68 13.64 14.22 -4.84
C GLY A 68 12.93 14.70 -3.57
N ARG A 69 11.81 15.44 -3.68
CA ARG A 69 10.99 15.87 -2.52
C ARG A 69 9.70 15.06 -2.31
N GLY A 70 9.32 14.20 -3.25
CA GLY A 70 8.05 13.48 -3.24
C GLY A 70 7.99 12.21 -2.37
N ARG A 71 8.92 12.02 -1.44
CA ARG A 71 8.97 10.86 -0.55
C ARG A 71 8.66 11.29 0.88
N PHE A 72 7.47 10.97 1.35
CA PHE A 72 7.05 11.28 2.72
C PHE A 72 7.17 10.05 3.60
N PRO A 73 7.83 10.13 4.77
CA PRO A 73 7.77 9.06 5.74
C PRO A 73 6.32 8.96 6.23
N TYR A 74 5.74 7.77 6.12
CA TYR A 74 4.41 7.46 6.60
C TYR A 74 4.51 6.26 7.55
N ALA A 75 3.93 6.37 8.73
CA ALA A 75 3.81 5.22 9.61
C ALA A 75 2.46 4.56 9.31
N VAL A 76 2.48 3.30 8.87
CA VAL A 76 1.26 2.51 8.70
C VAL A 76 0.68 2.29 10.08
N GLY A 77 -0.53 2.77 10.33
CA GLY A 77 -1.23 2.54 11.59
C GLY A 77 -1.67 1.08 11.66
N ARG A 78 -2.86 0.83 11.13
CA ARG A 78 -3.56 -0.45 11.16
C ARG A 78 -3.94 -0.85 9.74
N ALA A 79 -3.98 -2.15 9.53
CA ALA A 79 -4.52 -2.72 8.29
C ALA A 79 -5.86 -3.36 8.65
N VAL A 80 -6.96 -2.79 8.18
CA VAL A 80 -8.30 -3.26 8.53
C VAL A 80 -8.95 -3.85 7.29
N VAL A 81 -9.38 -5.10 7.33
CA VAL A 81 -10.19 -5.67 6.25
C VAL A 81 -11.64 -5.67 6.68
N ASP A 82 -12.50 -5.06 5.86
CA ASP A 82 -13.95 -5.18 6.03
C ASP A 82 -14.44 -6.47 5.36
N LEU A 83 -14.83 -7.43 6.20
CA LEU A 83 -15.50 -8.65 5.79
C LEU A 83 -17.00 -8.37 5.71
N ARG A 84 -17.53 -8.41 4.48
CA ARG A 84 -18.97 -8.32 4.16
C ARG A 84 -19.65 -6.98 4.51
N GLY A 85 -18.90 -5.89 4.65
CA GLY A 85 -19.45 -4.53 4.81
C GLY A 85 -19.97 -4.22 6.21
N ALA A 86 -19.53 -4.99 7.21
CA ALA A 86 -20.03 -4.90 8.59
C ALA A 86 -18.98 -5.31 9.63
N ILE A 87 -18.06 -6.21 9.29
CA ILE A 87 -17.08 -6.77 10.24
C ILE A 87 -15.69 -6.28 9.86
N LYS A 88 -15.17 -5.35 10.66
CA LYS A 88 -13.81 -4.82 10.52
C LYS A 88 -12.83 -5.73 11.31
N VAL A 89 -11.90 -6.37 10.62
CA VAL A 89 -10.85 -7.20 11.22
C VAL A 89 -9.50 -6.52 11.06
N GLU A 90 -8.83 -6.26 12.18
CA GLU A 90 -7.47 -5.72 12.19
C GLU A 90 -6.44 -6.84 11.93
N LEU A 91 -5.53 -6.61 11.00
CA LEU A 91 -4.50 -7.55 10.58
C LEU A 91 -3.12 -7.08 11.03
N ASN A 92 -2.32 -8.03 11.53
CA ASN A 92 -0.92 -7.76 11.88
C ASN A 92 -0.04 -7.62 10.64
N HIS A 93 -0.34 -8.37 9.58
CA HIS A 93 0.38 -8.33 8.32
C HIS A 93 -0.54 -8.65 7.13
N VAL A 94 -0.21 -8.11 5.97
CA VAL A 94 -0.94 -8.33 4.71
C VAL A 94 0.04 -8.71 3.60
N LEU A 95 -0.21 -9.85 2.98
CA LEU A 95 0.63 -10.40 1.91
C LEU A 95 0.34 -9.75 0.54
N ALA A 96 1.32 -9.88 -0.35
CA ALA A 96 1.21 -9.47 -1.75
C ALA A 96 -0.05 -10.04 -2.44
N GLY A 97 -0.63 -9.24 -3.34
CA GLY A 97 -1.83 -9.56 -4.12
C GLY A 97 -3.12 -9.04 -3.50
N ASN A 98 -3.16 -8.89 -2.17
CA ASN A 98 -4.34 -8.46 -1.43
C ASN A 98 -4.56 -6.93 -1.49
N ARG A 99 -5.81 -6.54 -1.22
CA ARG A 99 -6.23 -5.14 -1.09
C ARG A 99 -6.69 -4.91 0.34
N VAL A 100 -6.23 -3.82 0.94
CA VAL A 100 -6.56 -3.48 2.31
C VAL A 100 -6.62 -1.96 2.47
N PRO A 101 -7.65 -1.42 3.15
CA PRO A 101 -7.61 -0.05 3.63
C PRO A 101 -6.63 0.07 4.81
N ILE A 102 -5.75 1.06 4.71
CA ILE A 102 -4.73 1.40 5.71
C ILE A 102 -4.99 2.82 6.24
N ASP A 103 -4.75 3.02 7.53
CA ASP A 103 -4.67 4.35 8.18
C ASP A 103 -3.22 4.77 8.46
#